data_AF-A0A8J8K7F9-F1
#
_entry.id   AF-A0A8J8K7F9-F1
#
_cell.length_a   1.000
_cell.length_b   1.000
_cell.length_c   1.000
_cell.angle_alpha   90.00
_cell.angle_beta   90.00
_cell.angle_gamma   90.00
#
_symmetry.space_group_name_H-M   'P 1'
#
loop_
_entity.id
_entity.type
_entity.pdbx_description
1 polymer ?
#
loop_
_entity_poly.entity_id
_entity_poly.type
_entity_poly.pdbx_seq_one_letter_code
_entity_poly.pdbx_strand_id
1 'polypeptide(L)' 'MAKECPKCHSKNLKEVEDKSKPIAYFGHQPIYRKKIVCKECTYEYFPEEPSAG' A
#
# COMPACT_ATOMS: atom_id res chain seq x y z
N MET A 1 12.66 1.20 7.83
CA MET A 1 11.86 0.29 6.98
C MET A 1 11.03 -0.62 7.88
N ALA A 2 9.86 -0.18 8.32
CA ALA A 2 8.97 -1.03 9.12
C ALA A 2 8.36 -2.10 8.20
N LYS A 3 8.89 -3.33 8.27
CA LYS A 3 8.39 -4.53 7.56
C LYS A 3 7.26 -5.22 8.33
N GLU A 4 6.60 -4.50 9.24
CA GLU A 4 5.61 -5.04 10.16
C GLU A 4 4.34 -4.19 10.14
N CYS A 5 3.20 -4.86 10.30
CA CYS A 5 1.90 -4.20 10.31
C CYS A 5 1.82 -3.24 11.52
N PRO A 6 1.47 -1.97 11.34
CA PRO A 6 1.35 -1.03 12.46
C PRO A 6 0.21 -1.37 13.43
N LYS A 7 -0.70 -2.26 13.03
CA LYS A 7 -1.84 -2.68 13.85
C LYS A 7 -1.57 -3.92 14.69
N CYS A 8 -0.88 -4.92 14.13
CA CYS A 8 -0.68 -6.21 14.78
C CYS A 8 0.79 -6.67 14.82
N HIS A 9 1.72 -5.86 14.33
CA HIS A 9 3.16 -6.16 14.25
C HIS A 9 3.51 -7.43 13.45
N SER A 10 2.54 -8.00 12.74
CA SER A 10 2.78 -9.15 11.88
C SER A 10 3.59 -8.76 10.66
N LYS A 11 4.48 -9.66 10.25
CA LYS A 11 5.29 -9.53 9.02
C LYS A 11 4.54 -10.07 7.80
N ASN A 12 3.33 -10.58 7.98
CA ASN A 12 2.50 -11.13 6.91
C ASN A 12 1.77 -10.00 6.15
N LEU A 13 2.55 -9.22 5.40
CA LEU A 13 2.10 -8.08 4.62
C LEU A 13 2.03 -8.46 3.13
N LYS A 14 0.99 -8.02 2.43
CA LYS A 14 0.81 -8.20 0.98
C LYS A 14 0.63 -6.86 0.31
N GLU A 15 1.45 -6.56 -0.68
CA GLU A 15 1.24 -5.41 -1.54
C GLU A 15 0.16 -5.73 -2.58
N VAL A 16 -0.80 -4.82 -2.72
CA VAL A 16 -1.86 -4.89 -3.73
C VAL A 16 -2.04 -3.51 -4.36
N GLU A 17 -2.45 -3.48 -5.62
CA GLU A 17 -2.78 -2.23 -6.29
C GLU A 17 -4.23 -1.86 -5.99
N ASP A 18 -4.47 -0.64 -5.54
CA ASP A 18 -5.80 -0.09 -5.37
C ASP A 18 -6.37 0.28 -6.74
N LYS A 19 -7.00 -0.70 -7.39
CA LYS A 19 -7.67 -0.53 -8.68
C LYS A 19 -9.00 0.24 -8.59
N SER A 20 -9.38 0.66 -7.39
CA SER A 20 -10.62 1.42 -7.15
C SER A 20 -10.48 2.87 -7.64
N LYS A 21 -9.29 3.47 -7.45
CA LYS A 21 -8.99 4.82 -7.93
C LYS A 21 -7.61 4.90 -8.60
N PRO A 22 -7.53 5.17 -9.91
CA PRO A 22 -6.27 5.51 -10.54
C PRO A 22 -5.79 6.87 -10.02
N ILE A 23 -4.53 6.93 -9.59
CA ILE A 23 -3.91 8.15 -9.07
C ILE A 23 -3.35 9.04 -10.17
N ALA A 24 -2.95 8.44 -11.28
CA ALA A 24 -2.41 9.13 -12.42
C ALA A 24 -2.69 8.30 -13.68
N TYR A 25 -2.55 8.92 -14.85
CA TYR A 25 -2.58 8.25 -16.13
C TYR A 25 -1.25 8.53 -16.82
N PHE A 26 -0.50 7.48 -17.14
CA PHE A 26 0.74 7.62 -17.90
C PHE A 26 0.41 7.29 -19.37
N GLY A 27 0.16 8.34 -20.15
CA GLY A 27 -0.47 8.21 -21.46
C GLY A 27 -1.90 7.66 -21.33
N HIS A 28 -2.16 6.49 -21.92
CA HIS A 28 -3.46 5.80 -21.87
C HIS A 28 -3.57 4.75 -20.75
N GLN A 29 -2.51 4.53 -19.97
CA GLN A 29 -2.48 3.48 -18.96
C GLN A 29 -2.74 4.06 -17.55
N PRO A 30 -3.78 3.62 -16.83
CA PRO A 30 -4.05 4.07 -15.46
C PRO A 30 -2.98 3.53 -14.51
N ILE A 31 -2.35 4.42 -13.76
CA ILE A 31 -1.48 4.11 -12.64
C ILE A 31 -2.33 4.04 -11.37
N TYR A 32 -2.22 2.92 -10.67
CA TYR A 32 -2.91 2.67 -9.41
C TYR A 32 -1.96 2.86 -8.23
N ARG A 33 -2.49 3.34 -7.10
CA ARG A 33 -1.71 3.45 -5.87
C ARG A 33 -1.48 2.04 -5.33
N LYS A 34 -0.24 1.72 -4.95
CA LYS A 34 0.03 0.48 -4.21
C LYS A 34 -0.36 0.68 -2.75
N LYS A 35 -1.06 -0.28 -2.18
CA LYS A 35 -1.38 -0.38 -0.75
C LYS A 35 -0.84 -1.68 -0.19
N ILE A 36 -0.52 -1.68 1.09
CA ILE A 36 -0.14 -2.86 1.85
C ILE A 36 -1.35 -3.35 2.63
N VAL A 37 -1.59 -4.65 2.55
CA VAL A 37 -2.65 -5.35 3.28
C VAL A 37 -2.01 -6.39 4.18
N CYS A 38 -2.22 -6.28 5.48
CA CYS A 38 -1.83 -7.33 6.41
C CYS A 38 -2.79 -8.51 6.27
N LYS A 39 -2.27 -9.70 5.94
CA LYS A 39 -3.10 -10.91 5.85
C LYS A 39 -3.55 -11.45 7.20
N GLU A 40 -2.88 -11.04 8.29
CA GLU A 40 -3.19 -11.50 9.63
C GLU A 40 -4.40 -10.76 10.22
N CYS A 41 -4.37 -9.43 10.21
CA CYS A 41 -5.41 -8.59 10.82
C CYS A 41 -6.28 -7.84 9.80
N THR A 42 -6.11 -8.16 8.50
CA THR A 42 -6.80 -7.56 7.34
C THR A 42 -6.67 -6.04 7.26
N TYR A 43 -5.67 -5.45 7.92
CA TYR A 43 -5.47 -4.01 7.93
C TYR A 43 -4.81 -3.53 6.64
N GLU A 44 -5.40 -2.52 6.02
CA GLU A 44 -4.94 -1.93 4.77
C GLU A 44 -4.34 -0.54 5.04
N TYR A 45 -3.16 -0.27 4.51
CA TYR A 45 -2.50 1.03 4.63
C TYR A 45 -1.64 1.33 3.41
N PHE A 46 -1.45 2.60 3.09
CA PHE A 46 -0.56 3.00 2.00
C PHE A 46 0.87 3.11 2.53
N PRO A 47 1.87 2.46 1.89
CA PRO A 47 3.26 2.79 2.11
C PRO A 47 3.49 4.17 1.49
N GLU A 48 3.22 5.23 2.26
CA GLU A 48 3.53 6.58 1.82
C GLU A 48 5.05 6.71 1.73
N GLU A 49 5.51 7.25 0.60
CA GLU A 49 6.92 7.53 0.33
C GLU A 49 7.56 8.29 1.50
N PRO A 50 8.87 8.09 1.76
CA PRO A 50 9.55 8.74 2.87
C PRO A 50 9.25 10.23 2.81
N SER A 51 8.48 10.69 3.79
CA SER A 51 8.17 12.09 4.04
C SER A 51 9.48 12.86 3.95
N ALA A 52 9.65 13.61 2.87
CA ALA A 52 10.62 14.68 2.79
C ALA A 52 10.29 15.65 3.94
N GLY A 53 11.20 15.73 4.89
CA GLY A 53 11.16 16.63 6.04
C GLY A 53 12.55 16.73 6.62
#